data_AF-A0A7S4K4W8-F1
#
_entry.id   AF-A0A7S4K4W8-F1
#
_cell.length_a   1.000
_cell.length_b   1.000
_cell.length_c   1.000
_cell.angle_alpha   90.00
_cell.angle_beta   90.00
_cell.angle_gamma   90.00
#
_symmetry.space_group_name_H-M   'P 1'
#
loop_
_entity.id
_entity.type
_entity.pdbx_description
1 polymer ?
#
loop_
_entity_poly.entity_id
_entity_poly.type
_entity_poly.pdbx_seq_one_letter_code
_entity_poly.pdbx_strand_id
1 'polypeptide(L)'
;HVVVDDDHDDDDGIFGKDPPADGSRFPDVSVPVWQIAPIESNEGAVMFDLHSERHRMRALDDVMQYRVPALTAILQLVQDGDDVRPSSILFYPVFDRFCDCEPAGEEKAHADRPTRRRRAAEEGTSPTSPPLRPDVVGTISIVFSWDDLLASVLPDSVRGVVAVLESSLGQTFTYVVSGDGAELLGEGDMHDPSYDDMKYEIQADLEGVEDALGDVDHLVSYRLRIYPSAEMESQYVTNRPGLYTAAVVLIFVCTSALFLLYDYFVKHRQNRLMRAA
;
A
#
# COMPACT_ATOMS: atom_id res chain seq x y z
N HIS A 1 21.17 6.87 14.69
CA HIS A 1 22.35 7.03 13.81
C HIS A 1 21.94 6.44 12.48
N VAL A 2 21.29 7.28 11.67
CA VAL A 2 21.04 6.98 10.26
C VAL A 2 22.43 6.99 9.63
N VAL A 3 22.82 5.88 9.00
CA VAL A 3 23.90 5.91 8.03
C VAL A 3 23.30 6.63 6.84
N VAL A 4 23.47 7.94 6.82
CA VAL A 4 23.44 8.70 5.58
C VAL A 4 24.62 8.12 4.81
N ASP A 5 24.35 7.24 3.85
CA ASP A 5 25.34 6.87 2.85
C ASP A 5 25.61 8.16 2.08
N ASP A 6 26.64 8.85 2.55
CA ASP A 6 27.15 10.14 2.10
C ASP A 6 28.00 9.91 0.83
N ASP A 7 27.44 9.19 -0.14
CA ASP A 7 27.99 9.10 -1.50
C ASP A 7 27.52 10.33 -2.29
N HIS A 8 27.87 11.52 -1.77
CA HIS A 8 27.98 12.73 -2.56
C HIS A 8 29.29 12.65 -3.36
N ASP A 9 29.32 11.75 -4.35
CA ASP A 9 30.30 11.83 -5.42
C ASP A 9 29.84 12.93 -6.38
N ASP A 10 30.31 14.15 -6.08
CA ASP A 10 30.50 15.23 -7.03
C ASP A 10 31.41 14.73 -8.16
N ASP A 11 30.86 14.07 -9.16
CA ASP A 11 31.53 13.89 -10.44
C ASP A 11 30.56 14.24 -11.58
N ASP A 12 31.05 15.05 -12.51
CA ASP A 12 30.36 15.56 -13.70
C ASP A 12 30.10 14.43 -14.72
N GLY A 13 29.48 13.35 -14.26
CA GLY A 13 29.12 12.16 -15.01
C GLY A 13 27.77 12.35 -15.68
N ILE A 14 27.76 12.37 -17.00
CA ILE A 14 26.55 12.14 -17.79
C ILE A 14 25.90 10.84 -17.28
N PHE A 15 24.76 10.98 -16.61
CA PHE A 15 23.92 9.89 -16.11
C PHE A 15 23.79 8.76 -17.16
N GLY A 16 24.18 7.53 -16.81
CA GLY A 16 24.03 6.35 -17.69
C GLY A 16 25.32 5.74 -18.25
N LYS A 17 26.47 5.90 -17.58
CA LYS A 17 27.71 5.18 -17.92
C LYS A 17 28.30 4.33 -16.81
N ASP A 18 27.72 4.36 -15.63
CA ASP A 18 28.23 3.58 -14.52
C ASP A 18 27.91 2.10 -14.75
N PRO A 19 28.87 1.20 -14.50
CA PRO A 19 28.60 -0.23 -14.55
C PRO A 19 27.48 -0.59 -13.57
N PRO A 20 26.83 -1.76 -13.74
CA PRO A 20 25.94 -2.32 -12.75
C PRO A 20 26.50 -2.21 -11.33
N ALA A 21 25.62 -1.87 -10.37
CA ALA A 21 26.03 -1.80 -8.98
C ALA A 21 26.72 -3.11 -8.54
N ASP A 22 27.71 -2.98 -7.65
CA ASP A 22 28.45 -4.14 -7.16
C ASP A 22 27.53 -5.17 -6.50
N GLY A 23 27.66 -6.43 -6.92
CA GLY A 23 26.87 -7.55 -6.41
C GLY A 23 25.65 -7.95 -7.24
N SER A 24 25.49 -7.41 -8.45
CA SER A 24 24.48 -7.90 -9.40
C SER A 24 24.67 -9.37 -9.78
N ARG A 25 23.55 -10.08 -9.98
CA ARG A 25 23.51 -11.39 -10.65
C ARG A 25 23.75 -11.29 -12.17
N PHE A 26 23.63 -10.09 -12.74
CA PHE A 26 23.72 -9.81 -14.17
C PHE A 26 24.66 -8.62 -14.47
N PRO A 27 25.97 -8.73 -14.17
CA PRO A 27 26.93 -7.60 -14.19
C PRO A 27 27.23 -7.02 -15.58
N ASP A 28 26.79 -7.67 -16.66
CA ASP A 28 26.97 -7.20 -18.04
C ASP A 28 25.67 -6.64 -18.64
N VAL A 29 24.59 -6.55 -17.86
CA VAL A 29 23.28 -6.05 -18.31
C VAL A 29 23.16 -4.57 -17.97
N SER A 30 22.61 -3.78 -18.89
CA SER A 30 22.20 -2.39 -18.63
C SER A 30 20.71 -2.26 -18.82
N VAL A 31 20.07 -1.42 -18.00
CA VAL A 31 18.63 -1.15 -18.05
C VAL A 31 18.40 0.36 -18.15
N PRO A 32 18.73 0.98 -19.30
CA PRO A 32 18.49 2.40 -19.50
C PRO A 32 17.00 2.69 -19.59
N VAL A 33 16.57 3.84 -19.07
CA VAL A 33 15.19 4.32 -19.25
C VAL A 33 15.01 4.89 -20.67
N TRP A 34 14.18 4.24 -21.47
CA TRP A 34 13.90 4.68 -22.85
C TRP A 34 12.73 5.67 -22.95
N GLN A 35 11.72 5.52 -22.08
CA GLN A 35 10.49 6.31 -22.10
C GLN A 35 10.02 6.54 -20.68
N ILE A 36 9.54 7.75 -20.40
CA ILE A 36 8.94 8.15 -19.14
C ILE A 36 7.73 9.05 -19.41
N ALA A 37 6.71 8.94 -18.57
CA ALA A 37 5.53 9.78 -18.62
C ALA A 37 5.05 10.12 -17.20
N PRO A 38 4.70 11.38 -16.91
CA PRO A 38 4.91 12.56 -17.75
C PRO A 38 6.39 12.94 -17.85
N ILE A 39 6.81 13.48 -19.00
CA ILE A 39 8.22 13.82 -19.27
C ILE A 39 8.67 15.12 -18.60
N GLU A 40 7.74 16.07 -18.43
CA GLU A 40 8.00 17.46 -18.01
C GLU A 40 8.66 17.57 -16.63
N SER A 41 8.47 16.58 -15.76
CA SER A 41 9.08 16.51 -14.43
C SER A 41 10.25 15.53 -14.33
N ASN A 42 10.61 14.82 -15.41
CA ASN A 42 11.42 13.60 -15.36
C ASN A 42 12.48 13.48 -16.47
N GLU A 43 12.84 14.57 -17.15
CA GLU A 43 13.77 14.52 -18.28
C GLU A 43 15.15 13.92 -17.92
N GLY A 44 15.62 14.16 -16.68
CA GLY A 44 16.88 13.64 -16.17
C GLY A 44 16.91 12.13 -15.94
N ALA A 45 15.76 11.45 -15.95
CA ALA A 45 15.69 10.00 -15.82
C ALA A 45 15.90 9.29 -17.17
N VAL A 46 15.76 9.98 -18.31
CA VAL A 46 15.93 9.36 -19.64
C VAL A 46 17.40 8.99 -19.86
N MET A 47 17.66 7.80 -20.39
CA MET A 47 18.98 7.18 -20.52
C MET A 47 19.71 6.87 -19.19
N PHE A 48 19.10 7.15 -18.04
CA PHE A 48 19.62 6.70 -16.76
C PHE A 48 19.61 5.17 -16.71
N ASP A 49 20.75 4.55 -16.38
CA ASP A 49 20.81 3.10 -16.18
C ASP A 49 20.27 2.75 -14.80
N LEU A 50 19.08 2.15 -14.74
CA LEU A 50 18.47 1.76 -13.48
C LEU A 50 19.25 0.65 -12.76
N HIS A 51 20.16 -0.04 -13.44
CA HIS A 51 20.96 -1.13 -12.90
C HIS A 51 22.22 -0.65 -12.17
N SER A 52 22.57 0.63 -12.27
CA SER A 52 23.73 1.22 -11.57
C SER A 52 23.48 1.56 -10.09
N GLU A 53 22.21 1.59 -9.65
CA GLU A 53 21.85 1.85 -8.24
C GLU A 53 21.42 0.55 -7.56
N ARG A 54 21.92 0.31 -6.34
CA ARG A 54 21.82 -0.98 -5.64
C ARG A 54 20.40 -1.46 -5.39
N HIS A 55 19.50 -0.59 -4.93
CA HIS A 55 18.12 -0.96 -4.61
C HIS A 55 17.29 -1.25 -5.86
N ARG A 56 17.49 -0.48 -6.94
CA ARG A 56 16.89 -0.71 -8.26
C ARG A 56 17.44 -1.97 -8.92
N MET A 57 18.76 -2.14 -8.90
CA MET A 57 19.46 -3.32 -9.41
C MET A 57 18.92 -4.60 -8.78
N ARG A 58 18.75 -4.62 -7.44
CA ARG A 58 18.22 -5.81 -6.74
C ARG A 58 16.84 -6.21 -7.26
N ALA A 59 15.93 -5.25 -7.39
CA ALA A 59 14.58 -5.51 -7.88
C ALA A 59 14.59 -5.94 -9.36
N LEU A 60 15.43 -5.33 -10.20
CA LEU A 60 15.59 -5.72 -11.61
C LEU A 60 16.18 -7.13 -11.75
N ASP A 61 17.15 -7.49 -10.92
CA ASP A 61 17.69 -8.85 -10.86
C ASP A 61 16.61 -9.85 -10.46
N ASP A 62 15.72 -9.50 -9.54
CA ASP A 62 14.57 -10.34 -9.16
C ASP A 62 13.59 -10.50 -10.32
N VAL A 63 13.28 -9.43 -11.06
CA VAL A 63 12.43 -9.51 -12.27
C VAL A 63 13.06 -10.40 -13.33
N MET A 64 14.36 -10.26 -13.60
CA MET A 64 15.07 -11.07 -14.60
C MET A 64 15.18 -12.55 -14.19
N GLN A 65 15.46 -12.81 -12.91
CA GLN A 65 15.61 -14.16 -12.38
C GLN A 65 14.27 -14.89 -12.33
N TYR A 66 13.27 -14.27 -11.71
CA TYR A 66 12.01 -14.91 -11.36
C TYR A 66 10.88 -14.68 -12.36
N ARG A 67 11.02 -13.71 -13.27
CA ARG A 67 10.03 -13.38 -14.31
C ARG A 67 8.67 -12.99 -13.75
N VAL A 68 8.67 -12.36 -12.57
CA VAL A 68 7.49 -11.81 -11.92
C VAL A 68 7.72 -10.32 -11.64
N PRO A 69 6.66 -9.55 -11.35
CA PRO A 69 6.82 -8.17 -10.91
C PRO A 69 7.59 -8.11 -9.58
N ALA A 70 8.41 -7.08 -9.38
CA ALA A 70 9.16 -6.88 -8.14
C ALA A 70 9.18 -5.40 -7.73
N LEU A 71 9.13 -5.17 -6.41
CA LEU A 71 9.28 -3.85 -5.81
C LEU A 71 10.73 -3.60 -5.40
N THR A 72 11.15 -2.35 -5.44
CA THR A 72 12.42 -1.91 -4.83
C THR A 72 12.31 -1.85 -3.31
N ALA A 73 13.43 -1.58 -2.65
CA ALA A 73 13.42 -1.02 -1.31
C ALA A 73 12.74 0.37 -1.28
N ILE A 74 12.52 0.90 -0.08
CA ILE A 74 12.17 2.31 0.08
C ILE A 74 13.40 3.13 -0.31
N LEU A 75 13.22 4.09 -1.21
CA LEU A 75 14.29 4.92 -1.75
C LEU A 75 13.82 6.37 -1.90
N GLN A 76 14.80 7.28 -1.94
CA GLN A 76 14.59 8.68 -2.27
C GLN A 76 14.71 8.86 -3.79
N LEU A 77 13.77 9.56 -4.42
CA LEU A 77 13.87 9.80 -5.86
C LEU A 77 14.71 11.04 -6.13
N VAL A 78 15.44 11.04 -7.25
CA VAL A 78 16.29 12.17 -7.67
C VAL A 78 15.47 13.46 -7.83
N GLN A 79 14.20 13.34 -8.19
CA GLN A 79 13.28 14.47 -8.37
C GLN A 79 12.82 15.12 -7.05
N ASP A 80 12.95 14.43 -5.92
CA ASP A 80 12.46 14.92 -4.62
C ASP A 80 13.45 15.89 -3.94
N GLY A 81 14.66 16.05 -4.49
CA GLY A 81 15.67 16.99 -3.97
C GLY A 81 16.03 16.70 -2.51
N ASP A 82 16.02 17.74 -1.68
CA ASP A 82 16.36 17.67 -0.24
C ASP A 82 15.17 17.22 0.64
N ASP A 83 13.96 17.15 0.09
CA ASP A 83 12.76 16.82 0.87
C ASP A 83 12.64 15.31 1.02
N VAL A 84 12.79 14.79 2.24
CA VAL A 84 12.67 13.35 2.52
C VAL A 84 11.27 12.86 2.15
N ARG A 85 11.19 12.09 1.06
CA ARG A 85 9.94 11.60 0.50
C ARG A 85 10.08 10.11 0.15
N PRO A 86 9.79 9.23 1.12
CA PRO A 86 9.98 7.81 0.93
C PRO A 86 9.14 7.29 -0.24
N SER A 87 9.81 6.70 -1.22
CA SER A 87 9.22 6.26 -2.48
C SER A 87 9.65 4.84 -2.82
N SER A 88 8.96 4.23 -3.78
CA SER A 88 9.26 2.87 -4.23
C SER A 88 8.93 2.71 -5.71
N ILE A 89 9.61 1.76 -6.36
CA ILE A 89 9.45 1.49 -7.79
C ILE A 89 8.98 0.05 -7.96
N LEU A 90 7.90 -0.13 -8.71
CA LEU A 90 7.38 -1.43 -9.12
C LEU A 90 7.82 -1.70 -10.56
N PHE A 91 8.59 -2.77 -10.76
CA PHE A 91 9.00 -3.24 -12.07
C PHE A 91 8.13 -4.40 -12.54
N TYR A 92 7.53 -4.27 -13.72
CA TYR A 92 6.83 -5.34 -14.43
C TYR A 92 7.70 -5.87 -15.58
N PRO A 93 7.89 -7.20 -15.71
CA PRO A 93 8.64 -7.78 -16.83
C PRO A 93 7.90 -7.61 -18.16
N VAL A 94 8.65 -7.26 -19.20
CA VAL A 94 8.24 -7.35 -20.61
C VAL A 94 8.96 -8.53 -21.25
N PHE A 95 8.18 -9.42 -21.86
CA PHE A 95 8.68 -10.66 -22.44
C PHE A 95 8.90 -10.55 -23.95
N ASP A 96 9.84 -11.34 -24.49
CA ASP A 96 10.12 -11.44 -25.94
C ASP A 96 8.89 -11.90 -26.74
N ARG A 97 7.98 -12.62 -26.08
CA ARG A 97 6.75 -13.15 -26.63
C ARG A 97 5.62 -13.03 -25.62
N PHE A 98 4.40 -12.86 -26.12
CA PHE A 98 3.21 -13.08 -25.31
C PHE A 98 3.11 -14.56 -25.00
N CYS A 99 2.97 -14.93 -23.72
CA CYS A 99 2.60 -16.28 -23.36
C CYS A 99 1.23 -16.59 -23.97
N ASP A 100 1.13 -17.67 -24.74
CA ASP A 100 -0.15 -18.28 -25.08
C ASP A 100 -0.70 -18.93 -23.79
N CYS A 101 -1.24 -18.12 -22.89
CA CYS A 101 -1.99 -18.64 -21.75
C CYS A 101 -3.31 -19.20 -22.30
N GLU A 102 -3.35 -20.50 -22.60
CA GLU A 102 -4.64 -21.19 -22.47
C GLU A 102 -5.08 -21.00 -21.01
N PRO A 103 -6.27 -20.44 -20.76
CA PRO A 103 -6.75 -20.27 -19.41
C PRO A 103 -6.80 -21.64 -18.74
N ALA A 104 -6.02 -21.80 -17.67
CA ALA A 104 -6.08 -22.97 -16.82
C ALA A 104 -7.51 -23.06 -16.25
N GLY A 105 -8.34 -23.92 -16.84
CA GLY A 105 -9.66 -24.26 -16.31
C GLY A 105 -10.86 -23.63 -17.02
N GLU A 106 -11.04 -23.91 -18.30
CA GLU A 106 -12.40 -24.15 -18.82
C GLU A 106 -12.36 -25.36 -19.75
N GLU A 107 -12.50 -26.56 -19.17
CA GLU A 107 -12.99 -27.73 -19.90
C GLU A 107 -14.48 -27.48 -20.23
N LYS A 108 -14.76 -26.52 -21.11
CA LYS A 108 -16.06 -26.46 -21.78
C LYS A 108 -16.07 -27.58 -22.79
N ALA A 109 -16.64 -28.71 -22.37
CA ALA A 109 -17.14 -29.75 -23.24
C ALA A 109 -18.18 -29.16 -24.21
N HIS A 110 -17.71 -28.54 -25.30
CA HIS A 110 -18.54 -28.27 -26.47
C HIS A 110 -18.12 -29.25 -27.57
N ALA A 111 -18.70 -30.44 -27.50
CA ALA A 111 -18.81 -31.33 -28.65
C ALA A 111 -19.61 -30.60 -29.73
N ASP A 112 -18.92 -30.01 -30.71
CA ASP A 112 -19.25 -30.09 -32.14
C ASP A 112 -18.40 -29.12 -32.96
N ARG A 113 -17.26 -29.60 -33.47
CA ARG A 113 -16.81 -29.20 -34.81
C ARG A 113 -15.80 -30.20 -35.38
N PRO A 114 -16.17 -31.01 -36.38
CA PRO A 114 -15.23 -31.89 -37.03
C PRO A 114 -14.40 -31.11 -38.07
N THR A 115 -13.19 -31.59 -38.29
CA THR A 115 -12.38 -31.49 -39.52
C THR A 115 -11.64 -30.17 -39.84
N ARG A 116 -10.36 -30.12 -39.44
CA ARG A 116 -9.26 -29.91 -40.41
C ARG A 116 -7.93 -30.53 -39.96
N ARG A 117 -7.98 -31.79 -39.52
CA ARG A 117 -6.77 -32.61 -39.30
C ARG A 117 -6.40 -33.31 -40.62
N ARG A 118 -5.69 -32.61 -41.53
CA ARG A 118 -4.97 -33.23 -42.65
C ARG A 118 -4.07 -32.21 -43.37
N ARG A 119 -2.86 -32.00 -42.84
CA ARG A 119 -1.58 -31.72 -43.53
C ARG A 119 -0.60 -31.08 -42.54
N ALA A 120 0.02 -31.91 -41.73
CA ALA A 120 1.29 -31.66 -41.04
C ALA A 120 1.74 -33.00 -40.47
N ALA A 121 2.03 -33.94 -41.37
CA ALA A 121 2.63 -35.22 -41.04
C ALA A 121 3.58 -35.55 -42.19
N GLU A 122 4.56 -34.69 -42.38
CA GLU A 122 5.74 -34.89 -43.24
C GLU A 122 6.72 -33.76 -42.98
N GLU A 123 7.18 -33.64 -41.74
CA GLU A 123 8.50 -33.09 -41.43
C GLU A 123 8.92 -33.69 -40.10
N GLY A 124 9.90 -34.60 -40.18
CA GLY A 124 10.47 -35.25 -39.02
C GLY A 124 11.29 -34.25 -38.24
N THR A 125 10.67 -33.60 -37.27
CA THR A 125 11.37 -32.86 -36.23
C THR A 125 10.96 -33.43 -34.88
N SER A 126 11.91 -34.08 -34.23
CA SER A 126 11.82 -34.65 -32.89
C SER A 126 11.27 -33.60 -31.90
N PRO A 127 10.28 -33.92 -31.02
CA PRO A 127 9.84 -33.01 -29.98
C PRO A 127 10.81 -33.13 -28.80
N THR A 128 12.03 -32.63 -28.95
CA THR A 128 13.05 -32.62 -27.89
C THR A 128 13.51 -31.20 -27.63
N SER A 129 12.59 -30.38 -27.15
CA SER A 129 12.90 -29.22 -26.31
C SER A 129 11.63 -28.88 -25.54
N PRO A 130 11.66 -28.78 -24.21
CA PRO A 130 10.54 -28.18 -23.48
C PRO A 130 10.26 -26.78 -24.06
N PRO A 131 9.01 -26.28 -24.02
CA PRO A 131 8.75 -24.91 -24.44
C PRO A 131 9.71 -23.98 -23.68
N LEU A 132 10.53 -23.23 -24.43
CA LEU A 132 11.40 -22.24 -23.81
C LEU A 132 10.52 -21.24 -23.08
N ARG A 133 10.80 -21.01 -21.80
CA ARG A 133 10.19 -19.90 -21.06
C ARG A 133 10.59 -18.60 -21.76
N PRO A 134 9.66 -17.65 -21.94
CA PRO A 134 10.00 -16.39 -22.57
C PRO A 134 11.05 -15.64 -21.76
N ASP A 135 11.88 -14.90 -22.47
CA ASP A 135 12.96 -14.13 -21.87
C ASP A 135 12.50 -12.70 -21.60
N VAL A 136 12.99 -12.11 -20.51
CA VAL A 136 12.71 -10.72 -20.17
C VAL A 136 13.56 -9.84 -21.09
N VAL A 137 12.90 -9.01 -21.89
CA VAL A 137 13.54 -8.09 -22.87
C VAL A 137 13.43 -6.62 -22.45
N GLY A 138 12.70 -6.34 -21.38
CA GLY A 138 12.57 -5.00 -20.82
C GLY A 138 11.69 -5.00 -19.58
N THR A 139 11.49 -3.81 -19.00
CA THR A 139 10.59 -3.62 -17.86
C THR A 139 9.71 -2.39 -18.05
N ILE A 140 8.52 -2.43 -17.45
CA ILE A 140 7.69 -1.25 -17.23
C ILE A 140 7.82 -0.90 -15.75
N SER A 141 8.27 0.31 -15.45
CA SER A 141 8.44 0.78 -14.08
C SER A 141 7.33 1.76 -13.71
N ILE A 142 6.73 1.56 -12.53
CA ILE A 142 5.80 2.52 -11.92
C ILE A 142 6.49 3.06 -10.67
N VAL A 143 6.69 4.37 -10.63
CA VAL A 143 7.26 5.07 -9.48
C VAL A 143 6.11 5.67 -8.68
N PHE A 144 6.10 5.44 -7.38
CA PHE A 144 5.11 6.04 -6.49
C PHE A 144 5.77 6.43 -5.17
N SER A 145 5.29 7.52 -4.59
CA SER A 145 5.63 7.94 -3.25
C SER A 145 4.55 7.45 -2.28
N TRP A 146 4.96 7.12 -1.06
CA TRP A 146 4.04 6.51 -0.09
C TRP A 146 3.01 7.50 0.47
N ASP A 147 3.34 8.79 0.52
CA ASP A 147 2.39 9.86 0.84
C ASP A 147 1.24 9.92 -0.17
N ASP A 148 1.53 9.91 -1.47
CA ASP A 148 0.50 9.94 -2.53
C ASP A 148 -0.35 8.66 -2.55
N LEU A 149 0.26 7.50 -2.24
CA LEU A 149 -0.45 6.22 -2.17
C LEU A 149 -1.39 6.16 -0.98
N LEU A 150 -1.00 6.73 0.16
CA LEU A 150 -1.81 6.77 1.38
C LEU A 150 -2.81 7.92 1.41
N ALA A 151 -2.57 8.96 0.63
CA ALA A 151 -3.48 10.08 0.44
C ALA A 151 -4.81 9.62 -0.16
N SER A 152 -5.92 10.25 0.24
CA SER A 152 -7.27 10.00 -0.28
C SER A 152 -7.79 8.56 -0.14
N VAL A 153 -7.15 7.72 0.68
CA VAL A 153 -7.63 6.37 1.02
C VAL A 153 -8.75 6.44 2.08
N LEU A 154 -8.77 7.49 2.89
CA LEU A 154 -9.74 7.69 3.96
C LEU A 154 -10.77 8.76 3.57
N PRO A 155 -12.05 8.61 3.98
CA PRO A 155 -13.02 9.70 3.87
C PRO A 155 -12.60 10.92 4.70
N ASP A 156 -12.91 12.13 4.24
CA ASP A 156 -12.59 13.42 4.92
C ASP A 156 -13.04 13.51 6.38
N SER A 157 -14.02 12.68 6.78
CA SER A 157 -14.52 12.60 8.15
C SER A 157 -13.58 11.88 9.12
N VAL A 158 -12.63 11.08 8.62
CA VAL A 158 -11.69 10.28 9.43
C VAL A 158 -10.34 11.00 9.46
N ARG A 159 -9.81 11.25 10.66
CA ARG A 159 -8.50 11.87 10.83
C ARG A 159 -7.67 11.18 11.89
N GLY A 160 -6.37 11.35 11.80
CA GLY A 160 -5.42 10.86 12.79
C GLY A 160 -5.23 9.36 12.75
N VAL A 161 -5.31 8.73 11.57
CA VAL A 161 -4.89 7.33 11.42
C VAL A 161 -3.38 7.31 11.28
N VAL A 162 -2.67 6.59 12.15
CA VAL A 162 -1.21 6.47 12.08
C VAL A 162 -0.88 5.20 11.31
N ALA A 163 -0.08 5.31 10.25
CA ALA A 163 0.32 4.21 9.39
C ALA A 163 1.84 4.05 9.44
N VAL A 164 2.31 2.93 9.97
CA VAL A 164 3.71 2.54 10.06
C VAL A 164 4.01 1.59 8.92
N LEU A 165 4.79 2.06 7.95
CA LEU A 165 5.25 1.31 6.80
C LEU A 165 6.60 0.65 7.13
N GLU A 166 6.69 -0.67 6.99
CA GLU A 166 7.93 -1.45 7.16
C GLU A 166 8.21 -2.23 5.87
N SER A 167 9.45 -2.20 5.38
CA SER A 167 9.90 -3.08 4.30
C SER A 167 10.58 -4.33 4.86
N SER A 168 10.60 -5.42 4.09
CA SER A 168 11.32 -6.65 4.47
C SER A 168 12.84 -6.46 4.64
N LEU A 169 13.37 -5.31 4.22
CA LEU A 169 14.77 -4.91 4.41
C LEU A 169 15.01 -4.15 5.72
N GLY A 170 13.98 -3.99 6.56
CA GLY A 170 14.06 -3.36 7.87
C GLY A 170 13.96 -1.84 7.86
N GLN A 171 13.62 -1.24 6.72
CA GLN A 171 13.33 0.19 6.64
C GLN A 171 11.93 0.45 7.17
N THR A 172 11.77 1.46 8.03
CA THR A 172 10.49 1.79 8.65
C THR A 172 10.23 3.28 8.57
N PHE A 173 9.01 3.68 8.19
CA PHE A 173 8.57 5.08 8.16
C PHE A 173 7.16 5.18 8.70
N THR A 174 6.88 6.26 9.42
CA THR A 174 5.54 6.51 9.98
C THR A 174 4.87 7.69 9.31
N TYR A 175 3.61 7.52 8.95
CA TYR A 175 2.74 8.53 8.35
C TYR A 175 1.52 8.79 9.24
N VAL A 176 1.01 10.02 9.22
CA VAL A 176 -0.33 10.34 9.70
C VAL A 176 -1.22 10.57 8.49
N VAL A 177 -2.26 9.76 8.37
CA VAL A 177 -3.24 9.80 7.30
C VAL A 177 -4.52 10.42 7.84
N SER A 178 -4.98 11.49 7.18
CA SER A 178 -6.17 12.25 7.57
C SER A 178 -6.94 12.71 6.34
N GLY A 179 -8.09 12.07 6.07
CA GLY A 179 -8.91 12.37 4.90
C GLY A 179 -8.14 12.23 3.59
N ASP A 180 -7.96 13.36 2.90
CA ASP A 180 -7.31 13.44 1.60
C ASP A 180 -5.78 13.53 1.67
N GLY A 181 -5.18 13.79 2.84
CA GLY A 181 -3.74 13.95 3.00
C GLY A 181 -3.07 12.83 3.80
N ALA A 182 -1.79 12.60 3.50
CA ALA A 182 -0.88 11.80 4.30
C ALA A 182 0.43 12.57 4.55
N GLU A 183 0.80 12.73 5.82
CA GLU A 183 2.00 13.47 6.22
C GLU A 183 3.03 12.53 6.84
N LEU A 184 4.29 12.66 6.44
CA LEU A 184 5.39 11.89 7.00
C LEU A 184 5.75 12.42 8.40
N LEU A 185 5.66 11.56 9.42
CA LEU A 185 6.15 11.88 10.77
C LEU A 185 7.67 11.69 10.89
N GLY A 186 8.22 10.71 10.17
CA GLY A 186 9.66 10.44 10.13
C GLY A 186 10.00 8.97 9.96
N GLU A 187 11.30 8.69 10.01
CA GLU A 187 11.86 7.34 10.01
C GLU A 187 11.66 6.64 11.36
N GLY A 188 11.36 5.34 11.31
CA GLY A 188 11.08 4.50 12.46
C GLY A 188 9.59 4.39 12.76
N ASP A 189 9.30 3.66 13.83
CA ASP A 189 7.95 3.53 14.37
C ASP A 189 7.68 4.66 15.37
N MET A 190 6.84 5.61 14.96
CA MET A 190 6.53 6.84 15.70
C MET A 190 5.07 6.85 16.21
N HIS A 191 4.40 5.70 16.24
CA HIS A 191 3.06 5.61 16.81
C HIS A 191 3.07 5.84 18.34
N ASP A 192 1.92 6.20 18.90
CA ASP A 192 1.74 6.31 20.34
C ASP A 192 1.55 4.89 20.95
N PRO A 193 2.47 4.41 21.82
CA PRO A 193 2.41 3.06 22.39
C PRO A 193 1.15 2.79 23.21
N SER A 194 0.40 3.81 23.63
CA SER A 194 -0.89 3.61 24.31
C SER A 194 -1.94 2.93 23.44
N TYR A 195 -1.73 2.88 22.11
CA TYR A 195 -2.59 2.20 21.15
C TYR A 195 -1.99 0.90 20.57
N ASP A 196 -0.92 0.37 21.17
CA ASP A 196 -0.25 -0.87 20.75
C ASP A 196 -1.21 -2.07 20.60
N ASP A 197 -2.22 -2.12 21.47
CA ASP A 197 -3.24 -3.16 21.53
C ASP A 197 -4.30 -3.04 20.43
N MET A 198 -4.36 -1.90 19.74
CA MET A 198 -5.33 -1.59 18.68
C MET A 198 -4.72 -1.62 17.27
N LYS A 199 -3.54 -2.23 17.13
CA LYS A 199 -2.86 -2.35 15.84
C LYS A 199 -3.62 -3.25 14.86
N TYR A 200 -3.66 -2.81 13.60
CA TYR A 200 -4.08 -3.63 12.47
C TYR A 200 -2.92 -3.78 11.49
N GLU A 201 -2.55 -5.01 11.14
CA GLU A 201 -1.41 -5.29 10.27
C GLU A 201 -1.89 -5.84 8.93
N ILE A 202 -1.39 -5.26 7.85
CA ILE A 202 -1.61 -5.70 6.47
C ILE A 202 -0.23 -5.95 5.86
N GLN A 203 -0.07 -7.10 5.21
CA GLN A 203 1.10 -7.37 4.38
C GLN A 203 0.69 -7.18 2.93
N ALA A 204 1.41 -6.31 2.22
CA ALA A 204 1.21 -6.08 0.80
C ALA A 204 2.13 -7.04 0.04
N ASP A 205 1.52 -8.00 -0.65
CA ASP A 205 2.19 -8.84 -1.62
C ASP A 205 1.70 -8.53 -3.04
N LEU A 206 2.54 -8.78 -4.03
CA LEU A 206 2.24 -8.56 -5.43
C LEU A 206 1.38 -9.72 -5.96
N GLU A 207 0.18 -9.40 -6.46
CA GLU A 207 -0.76 -10.39 -6.97
C GLU A 207 -0.14 -11.26 -8.09
N GLY A 208 -0.29 -12.59 -7.97
CA GLY A 208 0.25 -13.56 -8.92
C GLY A 208 1.69 -14.01 -8.68
N VAL A 209 2.40 -13.40 -7.72
CA VAL A 209 3.75 -13.83 -7.31
C VAL A 209 3.70 -15.14 -6.52
N GLU A 210 2.81 -15.25 -5.53
CA GLU A 210 2.63 -16.46 -4.73
C GLU A 210 2.31 -17.69 -5.61
N ASP A 211 1.43 -17.52 -6.60
CA ASP A 211 1.05 -18.58 -7.54
C ASP A 211 2.22 -19.03 -8.43
N ALA A 212 3.11 -18.10 -8.78
CA ALA A 212 4.23 -18.34 -9.69
C ALA A 212 5.46 -18.93 -8.99
N LEU A 213 5.71 -18.55 -7.74
CA LEU A 213 6.96 -18.85 -7.03
C LEU A 213 6.77 -19.59 -5.69
N GLY A 214 5.53 -19.69 -5.19
CA GLY A 214 5.25 -20.14 -3.82
C GLY A 214 5.49 -19.02 -2.79
N ASP A 215 5.53 -19.37 -1.50
CA ASP A 215 5.94 -18.46 -0.42
C ASP A 215 7.45 -18.15 -0.59
N VAL A 216 7.77 -16.97 -1.12
CA VAL A 216 9.15 -16.56 -1.42
C VAL A 216 9.59 -15.40 -0.55
N ASP A 217 10.53 -15.67 0.35
CA ASP A 217 11.19 -14.70 1.22
C ASP A 217 12.30 -13.90 0.50
N HIS A 218 12.33 -13.94 -0.83
CA HIS A 218 13.41 -13.34 -1.64
C HIS A 218 13.06 -11.98 -2.23
N LEU A 219 11.76 -11.68 -2.39
CA LEU A 219 11.27 -10.42 -2.94
C LEU A 219 11.09 -9.38 -1.82
N VAL A 220 11.22 -8.10 -2.19
CA VAL A 220 10.89 -7.03 -1.25
C VAL A 220 9.38 -6.97 -1.05
N SER A 221 8.95 -7.15 0.19
CA SER A 221 7.56 -7.04 0.61
C SER A 221 7.40 -5.90 1.61
N TYR A 222 6.17 -5.40 1.72
CA TYR A 222 5.84 -4.31 2.64
C TYR A 222 4.81 -4.76 3.64
N ARG A 223 4.95 -4.24 4.85
CA ARG A 223 4.02 -4.44 5.95
C ARG A 223 3.56 -3.07 6.42
N LEU A 224 2.25 -2.86 6.37
CA LEU A 224 1.59 -1.66 6.86
C LEU A 224 0.92 -1.97 8.19
N ARG A 225 1.35 -1.30 9.25
CA ARG A 225 0.70 -1.37 10.57
C ARG A 225 -0.05 -0.08 10.82
N ILE A 226 -1.35 -0.21 11.08
CA ILE A 226 -2.26 0.91 11.23
C ILE A 226 -2.69 0.98 12.69
N TYR A 227 -2.59 2.18 13.26
CA TYR A 227 -2.94 2.49 14.65
C TYR A 227 -3.90 3.67 14.70
N PRO A 228 -4.85 3.67 15.65
CA PRO A 228 -5.56 4.90 15.99
C PRO A 228 -4.61 5.90 16.67
N SER A 229 -4.98 7.17 16.66
CA SER A 229 -4.34 8.21 17.46
C SER A 229 -5.31 8.85 18.45
N ALA A 230 -4.79 9.67 19.36
CA ALA A 230 -5.60 10.52 20.24
C ALA A 230 -6.54 11.45 19.46
N GLU A 231 -6.16 11.92 18.28
CA GLU A 231 -7.05 12.71 17.43
C GLU A 231 -8.23 11.85 16.96
N MET A 232 -7.95 10.65 16.44
CA MET A 232 -8.99 9.71 16.00
C MET A 232 -9.91 9.33 17.17
N GLU A 233 -9.35 9.01 18.34
CA GLU A 233 -10.12 8.65 19.53
C GLU A 233 -11.10 9.77 19.91
N SER A 234 -10.64 11.02 19.89
CA SER A 234 -11.48 12.18 20.24
C SER A 234 -12.70 12.36 19.33
N GLN A 235 -12.67 11.81 18.10
CA GLN A 235 -13.79 11.84 17.16
C GLN A 235 -14.88 10.83 17.54
N TYR A 236 -14.51 9.68 18.12
CA TYR A 236 -15.43 8.59 18.42
C TYR A 236 -15.86 8.55 19.91
N VAL A 237 -14.93 8.82 20.83
CA VAL A 237 -15.18 8.82 22.27
C VAL A 237 -15.63 10.22 22.71
N THR A 238 -16.94 10.47 22.61
CA THR A 238 -17.52 11.76 23.04
C THR A 238 -18.45 11.59 24.25
N ASN A 239 -18.43 12.56 25.18
CA ASN A 239 -19.32 12.58 26.36
C ASN A 239 -20.78 12.97 26.03
N ARG A 240 -21.14 13.05 24.74
CA ARG A 240 -22.49 13.39 24.29
C ARG A 240 -23.58 12.45 24.84
N PRO A 241 -23.38 11.11 24.90
CA PRO A 241 -24.36 10.22 25.51
C PRO A 241 -24.62 10.56 26.99
N GLY A 242 -23.58 10.92 27.74
CA GLY A 242 -23.71 11.35 29.14
C GLY A 242 -24.55 12.63 29.30
N LEU A 243 -24.38 13.59 28.38
CA LEU A 243 -25.20 14.79 28.36
C LEU A 243 -26.67 14.48 28.05
N TYR A 244 -26.93 13.63 27.06
CA TYR A 244 -28.30 13.24 26.68
C TYR A 244 -29.00 12.43 27.78
N THR A 245 -28.30 11.51 28.45
CA THR A 245 -28.88 10.76 29.58
C THR A 245 -29.20 11.67 30.75
N ALA A 246 -28.33 12.62 31.08
CA ALA A 246 -28.59 13.61 32.13
C ALA A 246 -29.84 14.46 31.81
N ALA A 247 -30.00 14.88 30.54
CA ALA A 247 -31.18 15.63 30.11
C ALA A 247 -32.48 14.82 30.24
N VAL A 248 -32.47 13.53 29.84
CA VAL A 248 -33.63 12.64 29.98
C VAL A 248 -33.99 12.41 31.45
N VAL A 249 -32.98 12.13 32.29
CA VAL A 249 -33.18 11.96 33.74
C VAL A 249 -33.80 13.22 34.36
N LEU A 250 -33.33 14.41 33.98
CA LEU A 250 -33.88 15.68 34.45
C LEU A 250 -35.36 15.84 34.09
N ILE A 251 -35.76 15.48 32.86
CA ILE A 251 -37.17 15.52 32.43
C ILE A 251 -38.03 14.57 33.29
N PHE A 252 -37.55 13.35 33.53
CA PHE A 252 -38.25 12.38 34.41
C PHE A 252 -38.40 12.90 35.83
N VAL A 253 -37.36 13.52 36.40
CA VAL A 253 -37.41 14.12 37.74
C VAL A 253 -38.40 15.28 37.78
N CYS A 254 -38.35 16.19 36.80
CA CYS A 254 -39.27 17.33 36.73
C CYS A 254 -40.74 16.90 36.55
N THR A 255 -41.01 15.94 35.67
CA THR A 255 -42.37 15.41 35.47
C THR A 255 -42.89 14.68 36.70
N SER A 256 -42.05 13.85 37.34
CA SER A 256 -42.39 13.19 38.60
C SER A 256 -42.67 14.22 39.71
N ALA A 257 -41.85 15.27 39.81
CA ALA A 257 -42.06 16.34 40.77
C ALA A 257 -43.39 17.09 40.51
N LEU A 258 -43.74 17.37 39.25
CA LEU A 258 -45.03 17.98 38.90
C LEU A 258 -46.22 17.08 39.30
N PHE A 259 -46.13 15.76 39.06
CA PHE A 259 -47.15 14.82 39.48
C PHE A 259 -47.30 14.76 41.01
N LEU A 260 -46.19 14.73 41.73
CA LEU A 260 -46.19 14.75 43.20
C LEU A 260 -46.77 16.06 43.74
N LEU A 261 -46.42 17.20 43.12
CA LEU A 261 -46.94 18.51 43.50
C LEU A 261 -48.46 18.59 43.23
N TYR A 262 -48.91 18.07 42.09
CA TYR A 262 -50.32 17.99 41.74
C TYR A 262 -51.11 17.12 42.74
N ASP A 263 -50.62 15.92 43.05
CA ASP A 263 -51.26 15.02 44.02
C ASP A 263 -51.31 15.65 45.42
N TYR A 264 -50.26 16.36 45.82
CA TYR A 264 -50.24 17.12 47.07
C TYR A 264 -51.32 18.22 47.10
N PHE A 265 -51.42 19.02 46.04
CA PHE A 265 -52.45 20.07 45.93
C PHE A 265 -53.87 19.49 45.94
N VAL A 266 -54.10 18.37 45.26
CA VAL A 266 -55.40 17.68 45.23
C VAL A 266 -55.76 17.15 46.61
N LYS A 267 -54.84 16.45 47.30
CA LYS A 267 -55.04 15.98 48.68
C LYS A 267 -55.35 17.12 49.64
N HIS A 268 -54.66 18.26 49.51
CA HIS A 268 -54.92 19.42 50.35
C HIS A 268 -56.33 20.01 50.12
N ARG A 269 -56.77 20.09 48.86
CA ARG A 269 -58.13 20.54 48.51
C ARG A 269 -59.20 19.58 49.04
N GLN A 270 -59.01 18.28 48.88
CA GLN A 270 -59.96 17.27 49.37
C GLN A 270 -60.09 17.31 50.90
N ASN A 271 -58.98 17.44 51.63
CA ASN A 271 -58.99 17.55 53.09
C ASN A 271 -59.69 18.82 53.58
N ARG A 272 -59.64 19.93 52.84
CA ARG A 272 -60.40 21.15 53.18
C ARG A 272 -61.91 20.96 53.03
N LEU A 273 -62.35 20.20 52.02
CA LEU A 273 -63.78 19.93 51.81
C LEU A 273 -64.35 18.98 52.85
N MET A 274 -63.62 17.93 53.23
CA MET A 274 -64.07 17.00 54.29
C MET A 274 -64.16 17.64 55.68
N ARG A 275 -63.42 18.72 55.94
CA ARG A 275 -63.53 19.49 57.19
C ARG A 275 -64.64 20.53 57.17
N ALA A 276 -65.22 20.81 56.01
CA ALA A 276 -66.29 21.80 55.83
C ALA A 276 -67.68 21.15 55.68
N ALA A 277 -67.75 19.81 55.65
CA ALA A 277 -68.98 19.01 55.72
C ALA A 277 -69.14 18.44 57.14
#